data_AF-A0A8J3TGA1-F1
#
_entry.id   AF-A0A8J3TGA1-F1
#
_cell.length_a   1.000
_cell.length_b   1.000
_cell.length_c   1.000
_cell.angle_alpha   90.00
_cell.angle_beta   90.00
_cell.angle_gamma   90.00
#
_symmetry.space_group_name_H-M   'P 1'
#
loop_
_entity.id
_entity.type
_entity.pdbx_description
1 polymer ?
#
loop_
_entity_poly.entity_id
_entity_poly.type
_entity_poly.pdbx_seq_one_letter_code
_entity_poly.pdbx_strand_id
1 'polypeptide(L)'
;MTIPVPPQRSEPPVREMSNTELAELVRAGGPYRGKAVFELADRAATDDRAATVLGELTMLPVLRNDRLHLVSLAWAAIIALLAAKTPHARQVAYRSFAALAESEQRDLLDYLRCDRIEDAHPQV
;
A
#
# COMPACT_ATOMS: atom_id res chain seq x y z
N MET A 1 9.08 10.88 -40.23
CA MET A 1 8.82 9.57 -39.59
C MET A 1 7.84 9.82 -38.46
N THR A 2 6.60 9.37 -38.59
CA THR A 2 5.56 9.49 -37.55
C THR A 2 5.77 8.36 -36.56
N ILE A 3 6.10 8.68 -35.31
CA ILE A 3 6.19 7.69 -34.24
C ILE A 3 4.75 7.22 -33.95
N PRO A 4 4.45 5.91 -34.03
CA PRO A 4 3.13 5.42 -33.67
C PRO A 4 2.85 5.72 -32.20
N VAL A 5 1.73 6.40 -31.92
CA VAL A 5 1.24 6.61 -30.55
C VAL A 5 0.89 5.23 -29.98
N PRO A 6 1.47 4.82 -28.83
CA PRO A 6 1.12 3.56 -28.20
C PRO A 6 -0.39 3.51 -27.94
N PRO A 7 -1.06 2.34 -28.05
CA PRO A 7 -2.47 2.23 -27.68
C PRO A 7 -2.64 2.68 -26.22
N GLN A 8 -3.45 3.72 -26.01
CA GLN A 8 -3.88 4.11 -24.68
C GLN A 8 -4.69 2.95 -24.12
N ARG A 9 -4.15 2.22 -23.14
CA ARG A 9 -4.94 1.30 -22.34
C ARG A 9 -5.96 2.15 -21.57
N SER A 10 -7.24 1.84 -21.72
CA SER A 10 -8.29 2.47 -20.92
C SER A 10 -7.95 2.30 -19.43
N GLU A 11 -8.11 3.37 -18.65
CA GLU A 11 -7.91 3.30 -17.22
C GLU A 11 -8.90 2.29 -16.60
N PRO A 12 -8.44 1.34 -15.77
CA PRO A 12 -9.33 0.40 -15.10
C PRO A 12 -10.20 1.11 -14.06
N PRO A 13 -11.48 0.73 -13.91
CA PRO A 13 -12.41 1.37 -12.97
C PRO A 13 -12.15 0.91 -11.53
N VAL A 14 -11.03 1.33 -10.94
CA VAL A 14 -10.55 0.83 -9.62
C VAL A 14 -11.60 0.92 -8.50
N ARG A 15 -12.46 1.95 -8.53
CA ARG A 15 -13.53 2.14 -7.54
C ARG A 15 -14.62 1.07 -7.57
N GLU A 16 -14.85 0.45 -8.74
CA GLU A 16 -15.88 -0.57 -8.95
C GLU A 16 -15.32 -1.99 -8.77
N MET A 17 -14.00 -2.14 -8.85
CA MET A 17 -13.31 -3.42 -8.70
C MET A 17 -13.43 -3.95 -7.27
N SER A 18 -13.54 -5.27 -7.14
CA SER A 18 -13.46 -5.97 -5.87
C SER A 18 -12.03 -5.94 -5.30
N ASN A 19 -11.89 -6.22 -3.99
CA ASN A 19 -10.57 -6.28 -3.34
C ASN A 19 -9.64 -7.31 -3.99
N THR A 20 -10.20 -8.41 -4.51
CA THR A 20 -9.43 -9.43 -5.24
C THR A 20 -8.90 -8.88 -6.55
N GLU A 21 -9.73 -8.20 -7.33
CA GLU A 21 -9.31 -7.62 -8.61
C GLU A 21 -8.28 -6.50 -8.42
N LEU A 22 -8.42 -5.69 -7.36
CA LEU A 22 -7.41 -4.70 -6.97
C LEU A 22 -6.09 -5.37 -6.61
N ALA A 23 -6.11 -6.46 -5.85
CA ALA A 23 -4.91 -7.21 -5.50
C ALA A 23 -4.21 -7.79 -6.74
N GLU A 24 -4.95 -8.34 -7.70
CA GLU A 24 -4.40 -8.82 -8.98
C GLU A 24 -3.75 -7.69 -9.78
N LEU A 25 -4.36 -6.51 -9.80
CA LEU A 25 -3.82 -5.34 -10.47
C LEU A 25 -2.49 -4.87 -9.83
N VAL A 26 -2.37 -5.00 -8.50
CA VAL A 26 -1.11 -4.77 -7.78
C VAL A 26 -0.07 -5.83 -8.14
N ARG A 27 -0.43 -7.12 -8.09
CA ARG A 27 0.47 -8.24 -8.43
C ARG A 27 1.01 -8.16 -9.84
N ALA A 28 0.21 -7.67 -10.78
CA ALA A 28 0.62 -7.46 -12.17
C ALA A 28 1.73 -6.40 -12.34
N GLY A 29 1.96 -5.53 -11.34
CA GLY A 29 3.02 -4.52 -11.38
C GLY A 29 2.84 -3.43 -12.44
N GLY A 30 1.67 -3.35 -13.06
CA GLY A 30 1.37 -2.40 -14.12
C GLY A 30 1.30 -0.94 -13.64
N PRO A 31 1.06 0.01 -14.56
CA PRO A 31 1.01 1.44 -14.24
C PRO A 31 -0.09 1.84 -13.23
N TYR A 32 -1.12 1.01 -13.06
CA TYR A 32 -2.25 1.29 -12.17
C TYR A 32 -2.10 0.71 -10.75
N ARG A 33 -1.00 0.00 -10.44
CA ARG A 33 -0.80 -0.66 -9.13
C ARG A 33 -0.91 0.30 -7.96
N GLY A 34 -0.38 1.51 -8.09
CA GLY A 34 -0.49 2.55 -7.06
C GLY A 34 -1.95 2.94 -6.81
N LYS A 35 -2.75 3.14 -7.87
CA LYS A 35 -4.19 3.42 -7.74
C LYS A 35 -4.93 2.30 -7.03
N ALA A 36 -4.58 1.04 -7.31
CA ALA A 36 -5.18 -0.10 -6.61
C ALA A 36 -4.77 -0.18 -5.14
N VAL A 37 -3.52 0.14 -4.80
CA VAL A 37 -3.06 0.26 -3.40
C VAL A 37 -3.83 1.36 -2.67
N PHE A 38 -4.00 2.53 -3.27
CA PHE A 38 -4.75 3.64 -2.67
C PHE A 38 -6.24 3.32 -2.49
N GLU A 39 -6.87 2.67 -3.45
CA GLU A 39 -8.27 2.24 -3.31
C GLU A 39 -8.43 1.22 -2.17
N LEU A 40 -7.52 0.24 -2.04
CA LEU A 40 -7.53 -0.69 -0.90
C LEU A 40 -7.28 0.02 0.44
N ALA A 41 -6.42 1.03 0.44
CA ALA A 41 -6.14 1.87 1.62
C ALA A 41 -7.38 2.65 2.07
N ASP A 42 -8.09 3.28 1.14
CA ASP A 42 -9.34 4.00 1.43
C ASP A 42 -10.40 3.06 2.03
N ARG A 43 -10.52 1.84 1.46
CA ARG A 43 -11.46 0.83 1.96
C ARG A 43 -11.09 0.26 3.33
N ALA A 44 -9.81 0.20 3.68
CA ALA A 44 -9.35 -0.39 4.93
C ALA A 44 -9.92 0.29 6.19
N ALA A 45 -10.42 1.53 6.07
CA ALA A 45 -11.11 2.23 7.15
C ALA A 45 -12.47 1.60 7.54
N THR A 46 -13.11 0.86 6.63
CA THR A 46 -14.45 0.28 6.83
C THR A 46 -14.57 -1.19 6.42
N ASP A 47 -13.54 -1.76 5.80
CA ASP A 47 -13.49 -3.15 5.32
C ASP A 47 -12.21 -3.86 5.80
N ASP A 48 -12.37 -4.74 6.77
CA ASP A 48 -11.28 -5.56 7.32
C ASP A 48 -10.64 -6.49 6.28
N ARG A 49 -11.40 -6.91 5.26
CA ARG A 49 -10.84 -7.72 4.17
C ARG A 49 -9.93 -6.88 3.28
N ALA A 50 -10.28 -5.63 3.01
CA ALA A 50 -9.40 -4.70 2.31
C ALA A 50 -8.11 -4.45 3.09
N ALA A 51 -8.21 -4.23 4.41
CA ALA A 51 -7.04 -4.09 5.28
C ALA A 51 -6.14 -5.34 5.24
N THR A 52 -6.73 -6.53 5.32
CA THR A 52 -6.00 -7.81 5.26
C THR A 52 -5.24 -7.98 3.94
N VAL A 53 -5.94 -7.77 2.82
CA VAL A 53 -5.36 -7.86 1.47
C VAL A 53 -4.23 -6.86 1.31
N LEU A 54 -4.43 -5.60 1.74
CA LEU A 54 -3.41 -4.57 1.68
C LEU A 54 -2.15 -4.97 2.46
N GLY A 55 -2.32 -5.54 3.66
CA GLY A 55 -1.23 -6.09 4.46
C GLY A 55 -0.43 -7.17 3.73
N GLU A 56 -1.11 -8.15 3.14
CA GLU A 56 -0.46 -9.22 2.35
C GLU A 56 0.36 -8.66 1.17
N LEU A 57 -0.16 -7.64 0.49
CA LEU A 57 0.52 -7.02 -0.65
C LEU A 57 1.84 -6.33 -0.26
N THR A 58 1.99 -5.85 0.98
CA THR A 58 3.24 -5.22 1.46
C THR A 58 4.45 -6.16 1.44
N MET A 59 4.20 -7.48 1.37
CA MET A 59 5.24 -8.49 1.28
C MET A 59 5.80 -8.67 -0.15
N LEU A 60 5.09 -8.15 -1.17
CA LEU A 60 5.47 -8.37 -2.54
C LEU A 60 6.66 -7.49 -2.95
N PRO A 61 7.66 -8.03 -3.69
CA PRO A 61 8.77 -7.25 -4.23
C PRO A 61 8.30 -6.05 -5.06
N VAL A 62 7.17 -6.20 -5.77
CA VAL A 62 6.57 -5.14 -6.59
C VAL A 62 6.14 -3.91 -5.79
N LEU A 63 5.85 -4.04 -4.49
CA LEU A 63 5.55 -2.90 -3.62
C LEU A 63 6.75 -2.45 -2.81
N ARG A 64 7.61 -3.39 -2.38
CA ARG A 64 8.81 -3.09 -1.60
C ARG A 64 9.85 -2.31 -2.40
N ASN A 65 10.03 -2.68 -3.66
CA ASN A 65 11.03 -2.06 -4.54
C ASN A 65 10.48 -0.85 -5.31
N ASP A 66 9.16 -0.66 -5.31
CA ASP A 66 8.51 0.44 -5.99
C ASP A 66 8.51 1.69 -5.12
N ARG A 67 9.60 2.45 -5.26
CA ARG A 67 9.88 3.66 -4.50
C ARG A 67 9.53 4.91 -5.29
N LEU A 68 8.68 5.75 -4.71
CA LEU A 68 8.49 7.14 -5.11
C LEU A 68 9.20 8.01 -4.06
N HIS A 69 10.38 8.52 -4.41
CA HIS A 69 11.31 9.16 -3.46
C HIS A 69 11.70 8.20 -2.30
N LEU A 70 11.55 8.64 -1.04
CA LEU A 70 11.94 7.87 0.14
C LEU A 70 10.94 6.77 0.51
N VAL A 71 9.70 6.84 -0.01
CA VAL A 71 8.58 5.99 0.41
C VAL A 71 8.34 4.90 -0.65
N SER A 72 8.43 3.64 -0.24
CA SER A 72 7.96 2.52 -1.07
C SER A 72 6.44 2.43 -1.02
N LEU A 73 5.80 1.82 -2.02
CA LEU A 73 4.36 1.55 -1.94
C LEU A 73 4.01 0.62 -0.76
N ALA A 74 4.94 -0.24 -0.33
CA ALA A 74 4.77 -1.03 0.88
C ALA A 74 4.67 -0.12 2.13
N TRP A 75 5.51 0.92 2.24
CA TRP A 75 5.40 1.90 3.32
C TRP A 75 4.11 2.70 3.25
N ALA A 76 3.72 3.17 2.06
CA ALA A 76 2.45 3.89 1.88
C ALA A 76 1.26 3.04 2.34
N ALA A 77 1.25 1.75 2.03
CA ALA A 77 0.25 0.80 2.51
C ALA A 77 0.25 0.64 4.04
N ILE A 78 1.42 0.52 4.68
CA ILE A 78 1.52 0.43 6.16
C ILE A 78 1.01 1.72 6.83
N ILE A 79 1.39 2.88 6.30
CA ILE A 79 0.96 4.19 6.81
C ILE A 79 -0.55 4.34 6.69
N ALA A 80 -1.13 3.93 5.56
CA ALA A 80 -2.58 3.94 5.38
C ALA A 80 -3.31 3.01 6.37
N LEU A 81 -2.79 1.80 6.62
CA LEU A 81 -3.34 0.89 7.62
C LEU A 81 -3.31 1.49 9.04
N LEU A 82 -2.25 2.23 9.39
CA LEU A 82 -2.17 2.95 10.67
C LEU A 82 -3.20 4.09 10.72
N ALA A 83 -3.40 4.79 9.61
CA ALA A 83 -4.33 5.92 9.51
C ALA A 83 -5.81 5.52 9.48
N ALA A 84 -6.11 4.28 9.07
CA ALA A 84 -7.47 3.71 9.07
C ALA A 84 -8.10 3.63 10.47
N LYS A 85 -7.30 3.70 11.55
CA LYS A 85 -7.72 3.80 12.97
C LYS A 85 -8.66 2.68 13.46
N THR A 86 -8.85 1.60 12.71
CA THR A 86 -9.55 0.39 13.20
C THR A 86 -8.57 -0.52 13.94
N PRO A 87 -9.04 -1.29 14.96
CA PRO A 87 -8.19 -2.25 15.66
C PRO A 87 -7.57 -3.30 14.73
N HIS A 88 -8.33 -3.78 13.73
CA HIS A 88 -7.86 -4.77 12.78
C HIS A 88 -6.80 -4.19 11.85
N ALA A 89 -7.01 -3.01 11.26
CA ALA A 89 -6.02 -2.37 10.40
C ALA A 89 -4.72 -2.07 11.16
N ARG A 90 -4.78 -1.66 12.44
CA ARG A 90 -3.58 -1.51 13.29
C ARG A 90 -2.82 -2.82 13.46
N GLN A 91 -3.51 -3.92 13.76
CA GLN A 91 -2.85 -5.23 13.89
C GLN A 91 -2.20 -5.67 12.57
N VAL A 92 -2.87 -5.43 11.44
CA VAL A 92 -2.28 -5.72 10.13
C VAL A 92 -1.05 -4.84 9.89
N ALA A 93 -1.11 -3.54 10.19
CA ALA A 93 0.05 -2.64 10.08
C ALA A 93 1.25 -3.14 10.90
N TYR A 94 1.03 -3.58 12.14
CA TYR A 94 2.11 -4.09 12.99
C TYR A 94 2.74 -5.36 12.42
N ARG A 95 1.92 -6.28 11.90
CA ARG A 95 2.45 -7.48 11.22
C ARG A 95 3.23 -7.13 9.96
N SER A 96 2.72 -6.22 9.14
CA SER A 96 3.39 -5.77 7.92
C SER A 96 4.71 -5.06 8.23
N PHE A 97 4.73 -4.21 9.26
CA PHE A 97 5.93 -3.53 9.76
C PHE A 97 6.98 -4.53 10.25
N ALA A 98 6.59 -5.49 11.10
CA ALA A 98 7.49 -6.50 11.63
C ALA A 98 8.11 -7.40 10.54
N ALA A 99 7.48 -7.47 9.37
CA ALA A 99 7.95 -8.25 8.24
C ALA A 99 8.91 -7.49 7.29
N LEU A 100 9.15 -6.19 7.55
CA LEU A 100 10.18 -5.41 6.87
C LEU A 100 11.57 -5.77 7.41
N ALA A 101 12.62 -5.49 6.63
CA ALA A 101 14.00 -5.59 7.14
C ALA A 101 14.24 -4.57 8.25
N GLU A 102 15.11 -4.86 9.22
CA GLU A 102 15.36 -3.96 10.37
C GLU A 102 15.82 -2.56 9.97
N SER A 103 16.56 -2.42 8.86
CA SER A 103 16.89 -1.09 8.32
C SER A 103 15.66 -0.34 7.84
N GLU A 104 14.75 -1.01 7.12
CA GLU A 104 13.51 -0.41 6.65
C GLU A 104 12.54 -0.08 7.79
N GLN A 105 12.52 -0.90 8.85
CA GLN A 105 11.77 -0.61 10.05
C GLN A 105 12.24 0.69 10.71
N ARG A 106 13.56 0.85 10.88
CA ARG A 106 14.16 2.07 11.43
C ARG A 106 13.85 3.29 10.57
N ASP A 107 14.07 3.19 9.26
CA ASP A 107 13.84 4.32 8.36
C ASP A 107 12.36 4.73 8.33
N LEU A 108 11.42 3.77 8.45
CA LEU A 108 9.99 4.07 8.53
C LEU A 108 9.59 4.70 9.87
N LEU A 109 10.17 4.27 10.99
CA LEU A 109 9.98 4.91 12.29
C LEU A 109 10.50 6.35 12.31
N ASP A 110 11.68 6.58 11.73
CA ASP A 110 12.26 7.91 11.56
C ASP A 110 11.36 8.80 10.69
N TYR A 111 10.81 8.25 9.61
CA TYR A 111 9.84 8.94 8.76
C TYR A 111 8.56 9.32 9.52
N LEU A 112 8.03 8.41 10.33
CA LEU A 112 6.84 8.62 11.16
C LEU A 112 7.11 9.49 12.40
N ARG A 113 8.38 9.74 12.72
CA ARG A 113 8.84 10.49 13.91
C ARG A 113 8.36 9.87 15.22
N CYS A 114 8.45 8.55 15.33
CA CYS A 114 8.11 7.82 16.55
C CYS A 114 9.13 6.71 16.84
N ASP A 115 9.34 6.40 18.12
CA ASP A 115 10.29 5.35 18.52
C ASP A 115 9.71 3.93 18.35
N ARG A 116 8.39 3.82 18.34
CA ARG A 116 7.66 2.56 18.23
C ARG A 116 6.49 2.69 17.26
N ILE A 117 6.20 1.59 16.57
CA ILE A 117 5.09 1.55 15.61
C ILE A 117 3.72 1.71 16.30
N GLU A 118 3.61 1.32 17.58
CA GLU A 118 2.37 1.50 18.34
C GLU A 118 2.01 2.96 18.58
N ASP A 119 3.01 3.84 18.62
CA ASP A 119 2.86 5.29 18.87
C ASP A 119 2.53 6.06 17.58
N ALA A 120 2.54 5.39 16.43
CA ALA A 120 2.27 6.02 15.15
C ALA A 120 0.77 6.33 14.98
N HIS A 121 0.48 7.61 14.69
CA HIS A 121 -0.87 8.10 14.38
C HIS A 121 -0.85 9.05 13.16
N PRO A 122 -0.42 8.55 11.98
CA PRO A 122 -0.41 9.36 10.77
C PRO A 122 -1.81 9.87 10.45
N GLN A 123 -1.87 11.11 9.95
CA GLN A 123 -3.06 11.66 9.30
C GLN A 123 -2.75 11.64 7.80
N VAL A 124 -3.58 10.93 7.03
CA VAL A 124 -3.54 10.89 5.56
C VAL A 124 -4.62 11.78 4.98
#